data_AF-A0A0F9YWF7-F1
#
_entry.id   AF-A0A0F9YWF7-F1
#
_cell.length_a   1.000
_cell.length_b   1.000
_cell.length_c   1.000
_cell.angle_alpha   90.00
_cell.angle_beta   90.00
_cell.angle_gamma   90.00
#
_symmetry.space_group_name_H-M   'P 1'
#
loop_
_entity.id
_entity.type
_entity.pdbx_description
1 polymer ?
#
loop_
_entity_poly.entity_id
_entity_poly.type
_entity_poly.pdbx_seq_one_letter_code
_entity_poly.pdbx_strand_id
1 'polypeptide(L)'
;MKLEHRYSDEVIERGEGYLNSVEHCIKLGNSIYGKVQGSNMYKTEVDLNSLKGDCSCPYGTNCKHAVALYLTYQKGKFWDADEFTKALDKMSHEELKEMILSKLKDNPDWIKKHKLIKSFDKKDFLNNFKKKFSSMLVSEAQTILPKLSFEDMLNLEDYISRNYDDLAEKLSEETENDDYPYDYNYDNEEYDSELLDLHESLTEVIVKRALIENKVEAILKRESLRDEIIKNADLLVKYKDKIKKEFKKHECLEFLLNLREPLVSEIIDYVDDSDSEILYDLIEEKSSLIKEIAKTLNDKTLLFSIALYEKELSVIIENFNQFKKAINEHDSLISYLSDVVELLRINNIKNKNIAKILLTRHIGGKYDKKELKYLASQIDDFDFIKKNFNKEHIETDIILLERLAQIDKNKALSFVNNKKDLLGRHWSDVIPLFNFFKEYYSTQIIRNYVLRNKEIFRTSSHLKKHLKDECGIFISQREGNLIVEIKNQTKNEQRI
;
A
#
# COMPACT_ATOMS: atom_id res chain seq x y z
N MET A 1 -1.66 18.78 -10.67
CA MET A 1 -1.84 17.33 -10.40
C MET A 1 -3.32 16.98 -10.55
N LYS A 2 -3.66 15.74 -10.87
CA LYS A 2 -5.05 15.26 -11.06
C LYS A 2 -5.53 14.51 -9.81
N LEU A 3 -6.80 14.64 -9.44
CA LEU A 3 -7.36 13.95 -8.26
C LEU A 3 -7.27 12.43 -8.41
N GLU A 4 -7.40 11.95 -9.64
CA GLU A 4 -7.37 10.55 -10.06
C GLU A 4 -6.04 9.85 -9.71
N HIS A 5 -4.98 10.59 -9.42
CA HIS A 5 -3.70 10.04 -8.95
C HIS A 5 -3.68 9.72 -7.44
N ARG A 6 -4.70 10.12 -6.69
CA ARG A 6 -4.72 10.00 -5.22
C ARG A 6 -6.07 9.57 -4.64
N TYR A 7 -7.16 9.80 -5.35
CA TYR A 7 -8.51 9.45 -4.95
C TYR A 7 -9.08 8.42 -5.93
N SER A 8 -9.81 7.42 -5.43
CA SER A 8 -10.54 6.49 -6.30
C SER A 8 -11.71 7.18 -6.98
N ASP A 9 -12.11 6.67 -8.14
CA ASP A 9 -13.25 7.21 -8.91
C ASP A 9 -14.53 7.31 -8.06
N GLU A 10 -14.79 6.32 -7.20
CA GLU A 10 -15.95 6.34 -6.29
C GLU A 10 -15.87 7.50 -5.28
N VAL A 11 -14.69 7.78 -4.73
CA VAL A 11 -14.51 8.89 -3.77
C VAL A 11 -14.64 10.23 -4.46
N ILE A 12 -14.16 10.35 -5.70
CA ILE A 12 -14.27 11.55 -6.51
C ILE A 12 -15.74 11.84 -6.82
N GLU A 13 -16.47 10.86 -7.38
CA GLU A 13 -17.90 10.98 -7.71
C GLU A 13 -18.71 11.38 -6.47
N ARG A 14 -18.43 10.72 -5.33
CA ARG A 14 -19.11 11.06 -4.08
C ARG A 14 -18.75 12.47 -3.62
N GLY A 15 -17.51 12.92 -3.77
CA GLY A 15 -17.07 14.26 -3.39
C GLY A 15 -17.74 15.37 -4.19
N GLU A 16 -18.00 15.15 -5.49
CA GLU A 16 -18.76 16.09 -6.32
C GLU A 16 -20.16 16.36 -5.76
N GLY A 17 -20.79 15.34 -5.16
CA GLY A 17 -22.09 15.47 -4.49
C GLY A 17 -22.11 16.41 -3.28
N TYR A 18 -20.95 16.76 -2.70
CA TYR A 18 -20.83 17.56 -1.47
C TYR A 18 -20.37 19.01 -1.72
N LEU A 19 -20.29 19.46 -2.97
CA LEU A 19 -19.84 20.82 -3.30
C LEU A 19 -20.66 21.93 -2.61
N ASN A 20 -21.97 21.75 -2.50
CA ASN A 20 -22.84 22.73 -1.83
C ASN A 20 -22.83 22.60 -0.29
N SER A 21 -22.11 21.61 0.24
CA SER A 21 -21.98 21.32 1.66
C SER A 21 -20.70 21.92 2.26
N VAL A 22 -19.89 22.64 1.47
CA VAL A 22 -18.69 23.33 1.94
C VAL A 22 -19.07 24.73 2.45
N GLU A 23 -18.98 24.95 3.76
CA GLU A 23 -19.34 26.25 4.37
C GLU A 23 -18.19 27.27 4.32
N HIS A 24 -16.96 26.77 4.43
CA HIS A 24 -15.75 27.60 4.43
C HIS A 24 -14.68 26.95 3.57
N CYS A 25 -14.03 27.74 2.72
CA CYS A 25 -12.84 27.35 1.97
C CYS A 25 -11.83 28.50 2.08
N ILE A 26 -10.77 28.29 2.85
CA ILE A 26 -9.76 29.29 3.14
C ILE A 26 -8.44 28.75 2.60
N LYS A 27 -7.83 29.48 1.66
CA LYS A 27 -6.47 29.17 1.19
C LYS A 27 -5.47 29.86 2.09
N LEU A 28 -4.47 29.13 2.57
CA LEU A 28 -3.34 29.66 3.32
C LEU A 28 -2.07 28.96 2.83
N GLY A 29 -1.18 29.72 2.19
CA GLY A 29 0.00 29.19 1.53
C GLY A 29 -0.36 28.11 0.50
N ASN A 30 0.15 26.90 0.72
CA ASN A 30 -0.08 25.75 -0.14
C ASN A 30 -1.24 24.84 0.34
N SER A 31 -1.97 25.22 1.38
CA SER A 31 -3.07 24.41 1.89
C SER A 31 -4.41 25.13 1.76
N ILE A 32 -5.48 24.35 1.66
CA ILE A 32 -6.85 24.84 1.81
C ILE A 32 -7.51 24.19 3.02
N TYR A 33 -8.17 25.02 3.82
CA TYR A 33 -8.87 24.63 5.04
C TYR A 33 -10.35 24.90 4.88
N GLY A 34 -11.17 24.03 5.44
CA GLY A 34 -12.60 24.20 5.36
C GLY A 34 -13.39 23.41 6.39
N LYS A 35 -14.69 23.64 6.35
CA LYS A 35 -15.65 22.79 7.04
C LYS A 35 -16.65 22.27 6.01
N VAL A 36 -16.85 20.95 6.00
CA VAL A 36 -17.75 20.28 5.06
C VAL A 36 -18.84 19.53 5.84
N GLN A 37 -20.09 19.82 5.52
CA GLN A 37 -21.26 19.19 6.13
C GLN A 37 -21.44 17.77 5.56
N GLY A 38 -21.21 16.77 6.40
CA GLY A 38 -21.62 15.39 6.17
C GLY A 38 -22.77 15.01 7.08
N SER A 39 -22.66 13.88 7.78
CA SER A 39 -23.54 13.57 8.92
C SER A 39 -23.34 14.55 10.08
N ASN A 40 -22.12 15.07 10.24
CA ASN A 40 -21.75 16.17 11.13
C ASN A 40 -20.93 17.21 10.33
N MET A 41 -20.62 18.35 10.95
CA MET A 41 -19.63 19.28 10.41
C MET A 41 -18.22 18.75 10.64
N TYR A 42 -17.49 18.48 9.56
CA TYR A 42 -16.12 17.99 9.62
C TYR A 42 -15.13 19.08 9.26
N LYS A 43 -14.01 19.16 9.99
CA LYS A 43 -12.86 19.98 9.62
C LYS A 43 -12.08 19.24 8.54
N THR A 44 -11.71 19.94 7.49
CA THR A 44 -11.07 19.34 6.32
C THR A 44 -9.93 20.23 5.86
N GLU A 45 -8.81 19.60 5.53
CA GLU A 45 -7.62 20.23 4.97
C GLU A 45 -7.21 19.50 3.69
N VAL A 46 -6.69 20.25 2.71
CA VAL A 46 -6.05 19.67 1.53
C VAL A 46 -4.77 20.43 1.21
N ASP A 47 -3.66 19.71 1.07
CA ASP A 47 -2.42 20.26 0.53
C ASP A 47 -2.50 20.33 -1.01
N LEU A 48 -2.23 21.49 -1.59
CA LEU A 48 -2.41 21.75 -3.03
C LEU A 48 -1.29 21.19 -3.91
N ASN A 49 -0.14 20.82 -3.33
CA ASN A 49 0.98 20.24 -4.08
C ASN A 49 0.78 18.72 -4.28
N SER A 50 0.48 18.04 -3.17
CA SER A 50 0.32 16.59 -3.07
C SER A 50 -1.11 16.11 -3.21
N LEU A 51 -2.10 17.03 -3.15
CA LEU A 51 -3.53 16.72 -3.06
C LEU A 51 -3.87 15.76 -1.91
N LYS A 52 -3.02 15.67 -0.87
CA LYS A 52 -3.34 14.90 0.34
C LYS A 52 -4.43 15.63 1.11
N GLY A 53 -5.52 14.93 1.39
CA GLY A 53 -6.61 15.44 2.21
C GLY A 53 -6.58 14.86 3.61
N ASP A 54 -6.75 15.69 4.63
CA ASP A 54 -7.04 15.28 5.99
C ASP A 54 -8.44 15.75 6.40
N CYS A 55 -9.16 14.94 7.16
CA CYS A 55 -10.52 15.26 7.55
C CYS A 55 -10.89 14.60 8.89
N SER A 56 -11.54 15.37 9.76
CA SER A 56 -12.04 14.89 11.05
C SER A 56 -13.25 13.96 10.96
N CYS A 57 -13.52 13.35 9.79
CA CYS A 57 -14.61 12.40 9.61
C CYS A 57 -14.13 10.98 9.91
N PRO A 58 -15.02 10.00 10.12
CA PRO A 58 -14.61 8.62 10.41
C PRO A 58 -13.76 7.95 9.32
N TYR A 59 -13.78 8.51 8.10
CA TYR A 59 -12.93 8.04 7.00
C TYR A 59 -11.49 8.58 7.11
N GLY A 60 -11.26 9.66 7.88
CA GLY A 60 -9.95 10.29 8.06
C GLY A 60 -9.45 10.95 6.78
N THR A 61 -8.45 10.35 6.14
CA THR A 61 -7.69 10.94 5.04
C THR A 61 -8.29 10.65 3.66
N ASN A 62 -7.99 11.53 2.70
CA ASN A 62 -8.41 11.43 1.29
C ASN A 62 -9.90 11.07 1.09
N CYS A 63 -10.77 11.56 1.99
CA CYS A 63 -12.19 11.29 1.91
C CYS A 63 -12.91 12.20 0.89
N LYS A 64 -14.18 11.90 0.63
CA LYS A 64 -15.05 12.72 -0.23
C LYS A 64 -15.15 14.20 0.18
N HIS A 65 -14.97 14.53 1.46
CA HIS A 65 -14.99 15.93 1.92
C HIS A 65 -13.76 16.70 1.44
N ALA A 66 -12.58 16.05 1.41
CA ALA A 66 -11.36 16.64 0.87
C ALA A 66 -11.51 16.93 -0.63
N VAL A 67 -12.10 15.99 -1.38
CA VAL A 67 -12.47 16.21 -2.80
C VAL A 67 -13.40 17.41 -2.93
N ALA A 68 -14.49 17.47 -2.14
CA ALA A 68 -15.44 18.57 -2.21
C ALA A 68 -14.78 19.94 -1.91
N LEU A 69 -13.89 19.99 -0.92
CA LEU A 69 -13.14 21.19 -0.56
C LEU A 69 -12.21 21.64 -1.70
N TYR A 70 -11.45 20.70 -2.28
CA TYR A 70 -10.57 20.98 -3.41
C TYR A 70 -11.32 21.44 -4.66
N LEU A 71 -12.42 20.78 -5.01
CA LEU A 71 -13.23 21.19 -6.15
C LEU A 71 -13.90 22.56 -5.93
N THR A 72 -14.25 22.89 -4.68
CA THR A 72 -14.75 24.23 -4.32
C THR A 72 -13.67 25.30 -4.52
N TYR A 73 -12.43 25.01 -4.12
CA TYR A 73 -11.27 25.85 -4.38
C TYR A 73 -11.01 26.03 -5.89
N GLN A 74 -11.01 24.94 -6.67
CA GLN A 74 -10.83 25.02 -8.13
C GLN A 74 -11.90 25.86 -8.84
N LYS A 75 -13.09 25.96 -8.27
CA LYS A 75 -14.18 26.83 -8.74
C LYS A 75 -14.01 28.30 -8.34
N GLY A 76 -12.91 28.67 -7.70
CA GLY A 76 -12.62 30.02 -7.24
C GLY A 76 -13.45 30.47 -6.04
N LYS A 77 -14.11 29.53 -5.33
CA LYS A 77 -14.96 29.84 -4.17
C LYS A 77 -14.18 29.71 -2.86
N PHE A 78 -13.20 30.59 -2.65
CA PHE A 78 -12.38 30.58 -1.45
C PHE A 78 -12.01 31.99 -1.00
N TRP A 79 -11.59 32.11 0.26
CA TRP A 79 -10.94 33.31 0.82
C TRP A 79 -9.44 33.08 0.89
N ASP A 80 -8.65 34.02 0.37
CA ASP A 80 -7.19 33.95 0.45
C ASP A 80 -6.71 34.60 1.77
N ALA A 81 -6.19 33.77 2.67
CA ALA A 81 -5.64 34.20 3.95
C ALA A 81 -4.20 34.72 3.83
N ASP A 82 -3.54 34.62 2.67
CA ASP A 82 -2.19 35.18 2.46
C ASP A 82 -2.20 36.72 2.55
N GLU A 83 -3.31 37.36 2.15
CA GLU A 83 -3.49 38.80 2.33
C GLU A 83 -3.71 39.16 3.80
N PHE A 84 -4.47 38.33 4.51
CA PHE A 84 -4.69 38.51 5.94
C PHE A 84 -3.38 38.38 6.72
N THR A 85 -2.54 37.38 6.43
CA THR A 85 -1.22 37.22 7.06
C THR A 85 -0.29 38.41 6.77
N LYS A 86 -0.24 38.91 5.53
CA LYS A 86 0.52 40.13 5.21
C LYS A 86 0.01 41.38 5.96
N ALA A 87 -1.28 41.41 6.31
CA ALA A 87 -1.83 42.48 7.13
C ALA A 87 -1.39 42.33 8.60
N LEU A 88 -1.36 41.10 9.13
CA LEU A 88 -0.84 40.80 10.47
C LEU A 88 0.62 41.24 10.62
N ASP A 89 1.46 41.02 9.61
CA ASP A 89 2.88 41.43 9.63
C ASP A 89 3.09 42.95 9.76
N LYS A 90 2.08 43.74 9.41
CA LYS A 90 2.10 45.21 9.48
C LYS A 90 1.44 45.77 10.73
N MET A 91 0.75 44.94 11.51
CA MET A 91 0.09 45.37 12.73
C MET A 91 1.12 45.62 13.84
N SER A 92 0.84 46.62 14.66
CA SER A 92 1.57 46.84 15.90
C SER A 92 1.30 45.71 16.90
N HIS A 93 2.19 45.60 17.89
CA HIS A 93 2.04 44.64 18.97
C HIS A 93 0.72 44.83 19.74
N GLU A 94 0.29 46.08 19.94
CA GLU A 94 -0.95 46.43 20.62
C GLU A 94 -2.18 45.99 19.80
N GLU A 95 -2.19 46.22 18.49
CA GLU A 95 -3.29 45.80 17.60
C GLU A 95 -3.42 44.27 17.55
N LEU A 96 -2.29 43.55 17.43
CA LEU A 96 -2.27 42.09 17.46
C LEU A 96 -2.79 41.56 18.80
N LYS A 97 -2.37 42.18 19.91
CA LYS A 97 -2.84 41.82 21.24
C LYS A 97 -4.35 42.04 21.38
N GLU A 98 -4.89 43.15 20.92
CA GLU A 98 -6.33 43.39 20.95
C GLU A 98 -7.10 42.40 20.05
N MET A 99 -6.56 42.07 18.88
CA MET A 99 -7.15 41.07 18.00
C MET A 99 -7.19 39.69 18.67
N ILE A 100 -6.09 39.25 19.29
CA ILE A 100 -6.03 37.98 20.04
C ILE A 100 -7.00 38.01 21.23
N LEU A 101 -7.03 39.11 22.00
CA LEU A 101 -7.95 39.27 23.12
C LEU A 101 -9.42 39.23 22.68
N SER A 102 -9.75 39.79 21.51
CA SER A 102 -11.11 39.70 20.97
C SER A 102 -11.48 38.27 20.60
N LYS A 103 -10.58 37.52 19.95
CA LYS A 103 -10.80 36.09 19.65
C LYS A 103 -10.89 35.20 20.89
N LEU A 104 -10.14 35.54 21.94
CA LEU A 104 -10.22 34.89 23.24
C LEU A 104 -11.57 35.08 23.92
N LYS A 105 -12.20 36.25 23.77
CA LYS A 105 -13.56 36.48 24.27
C LYS A 105 -14.57 35.56 23.57
N ASP A 106 -14.40 35.36 22.26
CA ASP A 106 -15.26 34.48 21.46
C ASP A 106 -14.97 32.99 21.71
N ASN A 107 -13.77 32.65 22.19
CA ASN A 107 -13.29 31.27 22.37
C ASN A 107 -12.51 31.13 23.69
N PRO A 108 -13.17 31.22 24.86
CA PRO A 108 -12.49 31.27 26.16
C PRO A 108 -11.69 29.99 26.48
N ASP A 109 -12.08 28.85 25.93
CA ASP A 109 -11.36 27.58 26.13
C ASP A 109 -9.99 27.54 25.43
N TRP A 110 -9.69 28.49 24.53
CA TRP A 110 -8.41 28.56 23.84
C TRP A 110 -7.21 28.75 24.80
N ILE A 111 -7.45 29.39 25.96
CA ILE A 111 -6.47 29.55 27.05
C ILE A 111 -6.09 28.21 27.70
N LYS A 112 -7.05 27.29 27.84
CA LYS A 112 -6.78 25.97 28.44
C LYS A 112 -5.89 25.13 27.52
N LYS A 113 -6.08 25.29 26.20
CA LYS A 113 -5.36 24.55 25.17
C LYS A 113 -3.96 25.13 24.85
N HIS A 114 -3.75 26.43 25.05
CA HIS A 114 -2.48 27.10 24.74
C HIS A 114 -1.96 27.82 25.99
N LYS A 115 -1.30 27.09 26.89
CA LYS A 115 -0.55 27.70 28.00
C LYS A 115 0.57 28.57 27.39
N LEU A 116 0.38 29.88 27.37
CA LEU A 116 1.43 30.83 26.96
C LEU A 116 2.64 30.65 27.89
N ILE A 117 3.75 30.13 27.33
CA ILE A 117 5.00 29.86 28.03
C ILE A 117 5.48 31.15 28.70
N LYS A 118 5.40 31.20 30.03
CA LYS A 118 6.03 32.25 30.85
C LYS A 118 7.54 32.10 30.69
N SER A 119 8.22 33.19 30.30
CA SER A 119 9.68 33.38 30.36
C SER A 119 10.52 32.09 30.32
N PHE A 120 10.94 31.69 29.13
CA PHE A 120 11.83 30.56 28.91
C PHE A 120 13.22 30.82 29.51
N ASP A 121 13.57 30.13 30.60
CA ASP A 121 14.96 29.97 31.04
C ASP A 121 15.55 28.73 30.40
N LYS A 122 16.50 28.94 29.49
CA LYS A 122 17.10 27.89 28.65
C LYS A 122 17.82 26.81 29.48
N LYS A 123 18.52 27.22 30.53
CA LYS A 123 19.31 26.29 31.37
C LYS A 123 18.39 25.46 32.25
N ASP A 124 17.34 26.08 32.76
CA ASP A 124 16.35 25.37 33.56
C ASP A 124 15.60 24.35 32.71
N PHE A 125 15.23 24.69 31.47
CA PHE A 125 14.57 23.75 30.57
C PHE A 125 15.42 22.49 30.33
N LEU A 126 16.66 22.61 29.83
CA LEU A 126 17.48 21.44 29.50
C LEU A 126 17.74 20.56 30.73
N ASN A 127 17.90 21.17 31.91
CA ASN A 127 18.03 20.43 33.16
C ASN A 127 16.73 19.73 33.57
N ASN A 128 15.58 20.38 33.39
CA ASN A 128 14.27 19.81 33.68
C ASN A 128 13.93 18.68 32.71
N PHE A 129 14.20 18.84 31.41
CA PHE A 129 14.02 17.81 30.39
C PHE A 129 14.74 16.52 30.77
N LYS A 130 15.96 16.63 31.31
CA LYS A 130 16.75 15.46 31.74
C LYS A 130 16.30 14.86 33.08
N LYS A 131 15.89 15.69 34.05
CA LYS A 131 15.64 15.25 35.44
C LYS A 131 14.17 14.95 35.74
N LYS A 132 13.26 15.58 35.03
CA LYS A 132 11.80 15.58 35.28
C LYS A 132 11.04 15.42 33.96
N PHE A 133 11.60 14.61 33.06
CA PHE A 133 11.05 14.34 31.74
C PHE A 133 9.55 14.03 31.81
N SER A 134 8.78 14.56 30.86
CA SER A 134 7.32 14.37 30.75
C SER A 134 6.82 14.74 29.35
N SER A 135 5.62 14.29 28.99
CA SER A 135 4.89 14.69 27.77
C SER A 135 4.82 16.22 27.60
N MET A 136 4.58 16.95 28.70
CA MET A 136 4.57 18.41 28.69
C MET A 136 5.92 19.01 28.29
N LEU A 137 7.04 18.40 28.69
CA LEU A 137 8.38 18.84 28.32
C LEU A 137 8.75 18.48 26.88
N VAL A 138 8.18 17.40 26.32
CA VAL A 138 8.29 17.07 24.89
C VAL A 138 7.61 18.16 24.05
N SER A 139 6.36 18.49 24.37
CA SER A 139 5.62 19.60 23.75
C SER A 139 6.33 20.96 23.89
N GLU A 140 6.91 21.22 25.07
CA GLU A 140 7.69 22.44 25.29
C GLU A 140 8.95 22.45 24.43
N ALA A 141 9.67 21.32 24.32
CA ALA A 141 10.85 21.16 23.47
C ALA A 141 10.56 21.55 22.02
N GLN A 142 9.49 21.01 21.43
CA GLN A 142 9.05 21.31 20.06
C GLN A 142 8.86 22.82 19.85
N THR A 143 8.22 23.48 20.82
CA THR A 143 7.92 24.92 20.74
C THR A 143 9.18 25.80 20.81
N ILE A 144 10.21 25.34 21.52
CA ILE A 144 11.44 26.12 21.73
C ILE A 144 12.56 25.78 20.75
N LEU A 145 12.45 24.70 19.95
CA LEU A 145 13.48 24.29 18.98
C LEU A 145 14.07 25.46 18.18
N PRO A 146 13.26 26.40 17.61
CA PRO A 146 13.81 27.51 16.83
C PRO A 146 14.65 28.50 17.65
N LYS A 147 14.50 28.50 18.98
CA LYS A 147 15.18 29.42 19.92
C LYS A 147 16.44 28.82 20.55
N LEU A 148 16.68 27.52 20.37
CA LEU A 148 17.86 26.82 20.84
C LEU A 148 19.09 27.19 19.98
N SER A 149 20.27 27.23 20.62
CA SER A 149 21.51 27.33 19.86
C SER A 149 21.80 26.00 19.14
N PHE A 150 22.64 26.02 18.11
CA PHE A 150 23.05 24.79 17.43
C PHE A 150 23.64 23.75 18.39
N GLU A 151 24.45 24.19 19.33
CA GLU A 151 25.06 23.32 20.34
C GLU A 151 24.01 22.75 21.31
N ASP A 152 23.01 23.54 21.71
CA ASP A 152 21.94 23.06 22.58
C ASP A 152 21.07 22.00 21.88
N MET A 153 20.79 22.18 20.60
CA MET A 153 20.03 21.18 19.82
C MET A 153 20.81 19.88 19.70
N LEU A 154 22.12 19.93 19.41
CA LEU A 154 22.97 18.74 19.39
C LEU A 154 22.98 18.04 20.75
N ASN A 155 23.10 18.79 21.85
CA ASN A 155 23.10 18.21 23.20
C ASN A 155 21.75 17.61 23.60
N LEU A 156 20.65 18.14 23.08
CA LEU A 156 19.30 17.60 23.29
C LEU A 156 19.12 16.31 22.48
N GLU A 157 19.52 16.33 21.21
CA GLU A 157 19.47 15.16 20.32
C GLU A 157 20.34 14.02 20.85
N ASP A 158 21.60 14.31 21.20
CA ASP A 158 22.54 13.39 21.83
C ASP A 158 22.00 12.79 23.15
N TYR A 159 21.09 13.51 23.84
CA TYR A 159 20.45 13.00 25.04
C TYR A 159 19.25 12.11 24.71
N ILE A 160 18.36 12.55 23.82
CA ILE A 160 17.19 11.78 23.39
C ILE A 160 17.65 10.45 22.77
N SER A 161 18.54 10.49 21.79
CA SER A 161 19.01 9.29 21.07
C SER A 161 19.71 8.27 21.98
N ARG A 162 20.34 8.69 23.08
CA ARG A 162 20.99 7.77 24.04
C ARG A 162 20.05 7.20 25.10
N ASN A 163 18.88 7.81 25.29
CA ASN A 163 17.94 7.44 26.34
C ASN A 163 16.55 7.20 25.75
N TYR A 164 16.43 6.91 24.45
CA TYR A 164 15.14 6.90 23.75
C TYR A 164 14.16 5.93 24.42
N ASP A 165 14.57 4.67 24.62
CA ASP A 165 13.75 3.64 25.26
C ASP A 165 13.31 4.06 26.68
N ASP A 166 14.22 4.57 27.51
CA ASP A 166 13.92 5.03 28.87
C ASP A 166 12.96 6.24 28.89
N LEU A 167 13.00 7.09 27.85
CA LEU A 167 12.11 8.24 27.70
C LEU A 167 10.73 7.79 27.19
N ALA A 168 10.70 6.88 26.22
CA ALA A 168 9.48 6.27 25.70
C ALA A 168 8.71 5.52 26.81
N GLU A 169 9.42 4.73 27.64
CA GLU A 169 8.83 4.02 28.78
C GLU A 169 8.20 5.02 29.78
N LYS A 170 8.87 6.13 30.08
CA LYS A 170 8.31 7.18 30.96
C LYS A 170 7.05 7.83 30.40
N LEU A 171 6.95 8.02 29.08
CA LEU A 171 5.72 8.53 28.47
C LEU A 171 4.58 7.51 28.60
N SER A 172 4.89 6.22 28.41
CA SER A 172 3.91 5.16 28.63
C SER A 172 3.39 5.17 30.07
N GLU A 173 4.28 5.26 31.07
CA GLU A 173 3.89 5.36 32.49
C GLU A 173 3.02 6.59 32.81
N GLU A 174 3.23 7.73 32.13
CA GLU A 174 2.37 8.91 32.29
C GLU A 174 0.95 8.64 31.77
N THR A 175 0.82 7.92 30.65
CA THR A 175 -0.47 7.61 30.04
C THR A 175 -1.26 6.51 30.76
N GLU A 176 -0.60 5.54 31.39
CA GLU A 176 -1.26 4.48 32.18
C GLU A 176 -1.91 5.00 33.48
N ASN A 177 -1.52 6.18 33.96
CA ASN A 177 -2.10 6.80 35.15
C ASN A 177 -3.43 7.53 34.88
N ASP A 178 -3.88 7.61 33.63
CA ASP A 178 -5.23 8.07 33.29
C ASP A 178 -6.21 6.88 33.31
N ASP A 179 -7.16 6.92 34.26
CA ASP A 179 -8.21 5.93 34.60
C ASP A 179 -9.13 5.49 33.43
N TYR A 180 -8.59 4.96 32.33
CA TYR A 180 -9.39 4.33 31.26
C TYR A 180 -9.27 2.80 31.33
N PRO A 181 -10.37 2.08 31.63
CA PRO A 181 -10.34 0.64 31.77
C PRO A 181 -10.10 -0.05 30.41
N TYR A 182 -8.95 -0.72 30.33
CA TYR A 182 -8.49 -1.71 29.36
C TYR A 182 -9.57 -2.29 28.42
N ASP A 183 -9.38 -2.08 27.11
CA ASP A 183 -9.73 -3.08 26.09
C ASP A 183 -8.42 -3.71 25.60
N TYR A 184 -8.26 -5.00 25.91
CA TYR A 184 -7.15 -5.81 25.44
C TYR A 184 -7.38 -6.12 23.96
N ASN A 185 -6.76 -5.37 23.05
CA ASN A 185 -6.20 -5.87 21.79
C ASN A 185 -5.61 -4.71 20.97
N TYR A 186 -4.48 -5.02 20.33
CA TYR A 186 -3.59 -4.21 19.50
C TYR A 186 -2.37 -3.69 20.25
N ASP A 187 -1.20 -4.10 19.73
CA ASP A 187 0.10 -3.53 19.99
C ASP A 187 -0.03 -2.00 19.92
N ASN A 188 -0.03 -1.33 21.08
CA ASN A 188 -0.03 0.12 21.15
C ASN A 188 1.37 0.59 20.72
N GLU A 189 1.63 0.68 19.42
CA GLU A 189 2.85 1.27 18.83
C GLU A 189 2.82 2.82 18.88
N GLU A 190 2.01 3.45 19.74
CA GLU A 190 1.72 4.90 19.66
C GLU A 190 2.07 5.69 20.94
N TYR A 191 2.56 5.04 22.02
CA TYR A 191 2.85 5.70 23.31
C TYR A 191 4.08 6.63 23.27
N ASP A 192 4.96 6.47 22.28
CA ASP A 192 6.14 7.31 22.08
C ASP A 192 6.02 8.23 20.86
N SER A 193 4.85 8.30 20.22
CA SER A 193 4.60 9.10 19.02
C SER A 193 5.03 10.57 19.18
N GLU A 194 4.74 11.20 20.34
CA GLU A 194 5.17 12.58 20.62
C GLU A 194 6.71 12.73 20.71
N LEU A 195 7.39 11.71 21.24
CA LEU A 195 8.85 11.70 21.35
C LEU A 195 9.50 11.46 19.99
N LEU A 196 8.94 10.56 19.18
CA LEU A 196 9.34 10.31 17.81
C LEU A 196 9.19 11.59 16.97
N ASP A 197 8.04 12.26 17.03
CA ASP A 197 7.78 13.53 16.34
C ASP A 197 8.79 14.62 16.73
N LEU A 198 9.12 14.72 18.02
CA LEU A 198 10.15 15.64 18.51
C LEU A 198 11.52 15.26 17.94
N HIS A 199 11.89 13.98 17.95
CA HIS A 199 13.17 13.50 17.44
C HIS A 199 13.31 13.81 15.94
N GLU A 200 12.32 13.45 15.12
CA GLU A 200 12.30 13.75 13.67
C GLU A 200 12.40 15.26 13.41
N SER A 201 11.60 16.06 14.11
CA SER A 201 11.65 17.53 13.98
C SER A 201 13.02 18.09 14.36
N LEU A 202 13.64 17.54 15.41
CA LEU A 202 14.93 17.98 15.91
C LEU A 202 16.05 17.62 14.93
N THR A 203 16.08 16.39 14.40
CA THR A 203 17.09 15.96 13.43
C THR A 203 17.00 16.78 12.14
N GLU A 204 15.78 17.01 11.61
CA GLU A 204 15.54 17.85 10.43
C GLU A 204 16.09 19.27 10.62
N VAL A 205 15.75 19.92 11.74
CA VAL A 205 16.21 21.28 12.05
C VAL A 205 17.73 21.33 12.21
N ILE A 206 18.33 20.34 12.87
CA ILE A 206 19.79 20.25 13.04
C ILE A 206 20.48 20.15 11.68
N VAL A 207 20.05 19.25 10.80
CA VAL A 207 20.68 19.05 9.48
C VAL A 207 20.56 20.32 8.63
N LYS A 208 19.38 20.94 8.59
CA LYS A 208 19.15 22.21 7.87
C LYS A 208 20.01 23.35 8.41
N ARG A 209 20.11 23.50 9.74
CA ARG A 209 20.94 24.55 10.33
C ARG A 209 22.42 24.28 10.18
N ALA A 210 22.87 23.02 10.19
CA ALA A 210 24.26 22.67 9.92
C ALA A 210 24.70 23.13 8.51
N LEU A 211 23.80 23.06 7.52
CA LEU A 211 24.06 23.57 6.18
C LEU A 211 24.16 25.11 6.13
N ILE A 212 23.22 25.81 6.77
CA ILE A 212 23.18 27.28 6.82
C ILE A 212 24.38 27.85 7.59
N GLU A 213 24.72 27.25 8.73
CA GLU A 213 25.79 27.70 9.61
C GLU A 213 27.17 27.13 9.24
N ASN A 214 27.28 26.35 8.16
CA ASN A 214 28.49 25.66 7.71
C ASN A 214 29.15 24.78 8.80
N LYS A 215 28.31 24.04 9.54
CA LYS A 215 28.70 23.13 10.64
C LYS A 215 28.47 21.66 10.32
N VAL A 216 28.42 21.29 9.04
CA VAL A 216 28.13 19.91 8.61
C VAL A 216 29.08 18.88 9.23
N GLU A 217 30.36 19.21 9.43
CA GLU A 217 31.31 18.28 10.08
C GLU A 217 30.89 17.85 11.49
N ALA A 218 30.13 18.70 12.21
CA ALA A 218 29.64 18.36 13.54
C ALA A 218 28.56 17.26 13.50
N ILE A 219 27.77 17.17 12.43
CA ILE A 219 26.67 16.20 12.34
C ILE A 219 27.09 14.86 11.73
N LEU A 220 28.15 14.82 10.92
CA LEU A 220 28.58 13.59 10.22
C LEU A 220 28.95 12.41 11.14
N LYS A 221 29.36 12.71 12.38
CA LYS A 221 29.80 11.70 13.35
C LYS A 221 28.66 11.13 14.20
N ARG A 222 27.44 11.65 14.04
CA ARG A 222 26.27 11.25 14.84
C ARG A 222 25.42 10.28 14.04
N GLU A 223 25.39 9.03 14.46
CA GLU A 223 24.64 7.97 13.78
C GLU A 223 23.14 8.31 13.69
N SER A 224 22.59 8.89 14.75
CA SER A 224 21.19 9.34 14.85
C SER A 224 20.78 10.43 13.86
N LEU A 225 21.73 11.10 13.19
CA LEU A 225 21.45 12.12 12.18
C LEU A 225 21.62 11.59 10.74
N ARG A 226 22.07 10.34 10.55
CA ARG A 226 22.46 9.84 9.24
C ARG A 226 21.29 9.70 8.28
N ASP A 227 20.14 9.24 8.75
CA ASP A 227 18.94 9.08 7.93
C ASP A 227 18.47 10.43 7.36
N GLU A 228 18.44 11.47 8.21
CA GLU A 228 18.08 12.81 7.77
C GLU A 228 19.17 13.42 6.84
N ILE A 229 20.46 13.08 7.03
CA ILE A 229 21.53 13.44 6.09
C ILE A 229 21.31 12.75 4.73
N ILE A 230 20.95 11.47 4.71
CA ILE A 230 20.65 10.66 3.52
C ILE A 230 19.44 11.22 2.76
N LYS A 231 18.38 11.59 3.48
CA LYS A 231 17.18 12.22 2.90
C LYS A 231 17.47 13.56 2.23
N ASN A 232 18.50 14.28 2.70
CA ASN A 232 18.96 15.56 2.16
C ASN A 232 20.22 15.43 1.29
N ALA A 233 20.51 14.24 0.72
CA ALA A 233 21.78 13.92 0.06
C ALA A 233 22.25 14.98 -0.95
N ASP A 234 21.36 15.50 -1.77
CA ASP A 234 21.65 16.53 -2.76
C ASP A 234 22.25 17.81 -2.19
N LEU A 235 21.71 18.29 -1.06
CA LEU A 235 22.22 19.50 -0.39
C LEU A 235 23.61 19.27 0.22
N LEU A 236 23.94 18.00 0.49
CA LEU A 236 25.14 17.54 1.16
C LEU A 236 26.18 16.95 0.20
N VAL A 237 25.92 16.93 -1.11
CA VAL A 237 26.81 16.32 -2.13
C VAL A 237 28.24 16.85 -2.08
N LYS A 238 28.44 18.13 -1.71
CA LYS A 238 29.77 18.73 -1.56
C LYS A 238 30.62 18.13 -0.41
N TYR A 239 29.99 17.37 0.50
CA TYR A 239 30.64 16.67 1.60
C TYR A 239 30.73 15.15 1.38
N LYS A 240 30.39 14.66 0.18
CA LYS A 240 30.37 13.23 -0.17
C LYS A 240 31.62 12.46 0.28
N ASP A 241 32.81 13.00 0.07
CA ASP A 241 34.06 12.31 0.46
C ASP A 241 34.27 12.19 1.97
N LYS A 242 33.65 13.08 2.76
CA LYS A 242 33.65 12.99 4.23
C LYS A 242 32.60 12.01 4.70
N ILE A 243 31.40 12.04 4.08
CA ILE A 243 30.32 11.09 4.34
C ILE A 243 30.83 9.66 4.12
N LYS A 244 31.45 9.38 2.96
CA LYS A 244 32.05 8.08 2.63
C LYS A 244 33.09 7.55 3.63
N LYS A 245 33.68 8.42 4.46
CA LYS A 245 34.66 8.04 5.48
C LYS A 245 34.02 7.75 6.83
N GLU A 246 32.92 8.42 7.14
CA GLU A 246 32.27 8.33 8.46
C GLU A 246 31.10 7.32 8.45
N PHE A 247 30.44 7.12 7.30
CA PHE A 247 29.25 6.31 7.16
C PHE A 247 29.61 4.84 6.85
N LYS A 248 28.71 3.94 7.25
CA LYS A 248 28.75 2.52 6.89
C LYS A 248 28.47 2.34 5.39
N LYS A 249 28.76 1.15 4.88
CA LYS A 249 28.65 0.86 3.45
C LYS A 249 27.21 1.01 2.92
N HIS A 250 26.21 0.45 3.60
CA HIS A 250 24.79 0.61 3.26
C HIS A 250 24.33 2.07 3.34
N GLU A 251 24.71 2.80 4.39
CA GLU A 251 24.37 4.23 4.54
C GLU A 251 24.98 5.07 3.39
N CYS A 252 26.18 4.72 2.93
CA CYS A 252 26.80 5.35 1.75
C CYS A 252 26.04 5.00 0.46
N LEU A 253 25.61 3.75 0.29
CA LEU A 253 24.80 3.32 -0.85
C LEU A 253 23.51 4.12 -0.91
N GLU A 254 22.77 4.20 0.19
CA GLU A 254 21.56 5.00 0.34
C GLU A 254 21.77 6.48 0.01
N PHE A 255 22.81 7.08 0.58
CA PHE A 255 23.18 8.46 0.29
C PHE A 255 23.41 8.68 -1.21
N LEU A 256 24.17 7.80 -1.86
CA LEU A 256 24.48 7.90 -3.29
C LEU A 256 23.24 7.70 -4.17
N LEU A 257 22.34 6.77 -3.79
CA LEU A 257 21.07 6.53 -4.49
C LEU A 257 20.12 7.72 -4.36
N ASN A 258 20.20 8.51 -3.29
CA ASN A 258 19.36 9.69 -3.06
C ASN A 258 19.87 10.99 -3.69
N LEU A 259 20.98 10.95 -4.42
CA LEU A 259 21.41 12.07 -5.24
C LEU A 259 20.50 12.23 -6.46
N ARG A 260 20.29 13.48 -6.89
CA ARG A 260 19.57 13.87 -8.11
C ARG A 260 20.26 13.42 -9.38
N GLU A 261 21.60 13.44 -9.37
CA GLU A 261 22.46 12.98 -10.46
C GLU A 261 23.42 11.89 -9.94
N PRO A 262 22.89 10.69 -9.65
CA PRO A 262 23.68 9.59 -9.12
C PRO A 262 24.63 9.02 -10.18
N LEU A 263 25.86 8.71 -9.78
CA LEU A 263 26.86 8.11 -10.65
C LEU A 263 26.97 6.62 -10.40
N VAL A 264 26.58 5.80 -11.38
CA VAL A 264 26.64 4.32 -11.30
C VAL A 264 28.04 3.83 -10.93
N SER A 265 29.08 4.44 -11.50
CA SER A 265 30.47 4.09 -11.21
C SER A 265 30.88 4.26 -9.75
N GLU A 266 30.19 5.12 -9.00
CA GLU A 266 30.43 5.26 -7.56
C GLU A 266 29.53 4.34 -6.73
N ILE A 267 28.33 4.05 -7.21
CA ILE A 267 27.35 3.22 -6.50
C ILE A 267 27.81 1.77 -6.45
N ILE A 268 28.34 1.23 -7.56
CA ILE A 268 28.72 -0.18 -7.67
C ILE A 268 29.72 -0.65 -6.60
N ASP A 269 30.59 0.25 -6.11
CA ASP A 269 31.57 -0.07 -5.07
C ASP A 269 30.91 -0.35 -3.71
N TYR A 270 29.66 0.12 -3.54
CA TYR A 270 28.90 0.01 -2.31
C TYR A 270 27.78 -1.03 -2.37
N VAL A 271 27.50 -1.62 -3.53
CA VAL A 271 26.52 -2.71 -3.63
C VAL A 271 27.16 -4.03 -3.17
N ASP A 272 26.51 -4.75 -2.27
CA ASP A 272 26.79 -6.15 -1.96
C ASP A 272 25.50 -6.97 -1.81
N ASP A 273 25.65 -8.27 -1.58
CA ASP A 273 24.53 -9.21 -1.49
C ASP A 273 23.55 -8.85 -0.36
N SER A 274 24.03 -8.28 0.76
CA SER A 274 23.17 -7.86 1.89
C SER A 274 22.34 -6.62 1.58
N ASP A 275 22.89 -5.69 0.80
CA ASP A 275 22.26 -4.40 0.52
C ASP A 275 21.51 -4.39 -0.83
N SER A 276 21.28 -5.56 -1.43
CA SER A 276 20.59 -5.68 -2.71
C SER A 276 19.08 -5.38 -2.60
N GLU A 277 18.49 -5.55 -1.42
CA GLU A 277 17.06 -5.33 -1.15
C GLU A 277 16.63 -3.89 -1.48
N ILE A 278 17.42 -2.90 -1.09
CA ILE A 278 17.11 -1.49 -1.39
C ILE A 278 17.03 -1.18 -2.89
N LEU A 279 17.80 -1.90 -3.71
CA LEU A 279 17.75 -1.72 -5.16
C LEU A 279 16.42 -2.21 -5.73
N TYR A 280 15.81 -3.23 -5.11
CA TYR A 280 14.49 -3.71 -5.50
C TYR A 280 13.38 -2.73 -5.08
N ASP A 281 13.46 -2.18 -3.86
CA ASP A 281 12.48 -1.19 -3.36
C ASP A 281 12.45 0.08 -4.22
N LEU A 282 13.59 0.45 -4.79
CA LEU A 282 13.72 1.65 -5.64
C LEU A 282 13.41 1.41 -7.12
N ILE A 283 13.02 0.20 -7.55
CA ILE A 283 12.70 -0.08 -8.97
C ILE A 283 11.60 0.85 -9.47
N GLU A 284 10.54 1.06 -8.69
CA GLU A 284 9.39 1.86 -9.10
C GLU A 284 9.73 3.35 -9.26
N GLU A 285 10.57 3.88 -8.37
CA GLU A 285 10.96 5.29 -8.39
C GLU A 285 12.10 5.58 -9.38
N LYS A 286 13.07 4.66 -9.48
CA LYS A 286 14.39 4.90 -10.12
C LYS A 286 14.76 3.83 -11.16
N SER A 287 13.78 3.25 -11.86
CA SER A 287 13.95 2.09 -12.77
C SER A 287 15.15 2.21 -13.71
N SER A 288 15.36 3.37 -14.34
CA SER A 288 16.44 3.60 -15.30
C SER A 288 17.83 3.52 -14.64
N LEU A 289 18.00 4.11 -13.45
CA LEU A 289 19.24 4.06 -12.68
C LEU A 289 19.53 2.63 -12.20
N ILE A 290 18.54 1.98 -11.59
CA ILE A 290 18.68 0.60 -11.10
C ILE A 290 19.02 -0.34 -12.26
N LYS A 291 18.47 -0.10 -13.46
CA LYS A 291 18.79 -0.87 -14.66
C LYS A 291 20.24 -0.71 -15.11
N GLU A 292 20.80 0.49 -15.03
CA GLU A 292 22.22 0.72 -15.34
C GLU A 292 23.14 0.07 -14.29
N ILE A 293 22.78 0.14 -13.01
CA ILE A 293 23.48 -0.56 -11.93
C ILE A 293 23.47 -2.07 -12.18
N ALA A 294 22.29 -2.64 -12.42
CA ALA A 294 22.12 -4.08 -12.66
C ALA A 294 22.91 -4.56 -13.89
N LYS A 295 22.93 -3.78 -14.98
CA LYS A 295 23.77 -4.08 -16.16
C LYS A 295 25.26 -4.07 -15.82
N THR A 296 25.71 -3.11 -15.03
CA THR A 296 27.12 -2.94 -14.65
C THR A 296 27.58 -4.07 -13.73
N LEU A 297 26.72 -4.50 -12.80
CA LEU A 297 26.95 -5.64 -11.92
C LEU A 297 26.74 -7.00 -12.60
N ASN A 298 26.18 -7.02 -13.82
CA ASN A 298 25.72 -8.23 -14.51
C ASN A 298 24.72 -9.06 -13.66
N ASP A 299 23.87 -8.37 -12.89
CA ASP A 299 22.84 -8.99 -12.07
C ASP A 299 21.60 -9.30 -12.91
N LYS A 300 21.50 -10.56 -13.33
CA LYS A 300 20.39 -11.05 -14.14
C LYS A 300 19.06 -11.10 -13.37
N THR A 301 19.11 -11.25 -12.05
CA THR A 301 17.89 -11.31 -11.23
C THR A 301 17.27 -9.93 -11.16
N LEU A 302 18.07 -8.92 -10.82
CA LEU A 302 17.62 -7.54 -10.74
C LEU A 302 17.15 -7.03 -12.12
N LEU A 303 17.88 -7.36 -13.20
CA LEU A 303 17.44 -7.07 -14.57
C LEU A 303 16.08 -7.70 -14.90
N PHE A 304 15.85 -8.93 -14.46
CA PHE A 304 14.56 -9.59 -14.64
C PHE A 304 13.45 -8.88 -13.86
N SER A 305 13.69 -8.51 -12.60
CA SER A 305 12.73 -7.77 -11.77
C SER A 305 12.36 -6.42 -12.36
N ILE A 306 13.35 -5.66 -12.87
CA ILE A 306 13.10 -4.40 -13.58
C ILE A 306 12.29 -4.64 -14.86
N ALA A 307 12.62 -5.68 -15.63
CA ALA A 307 11.89 -5.99 -16.85
C ALA A 307 10.42 -6.34 -16.59
N LEU A 308 10.11 -6.96 -15.44
CA LEU A 308 8.73 -7.19 -15.01
C LEU A 308 7.99 -5.87 -14.77
N TYR A 309 8.61 -4.94 -14.02
CA TYR A 309 8.05 -3.63 -13.75
C TYR A 309 7.85 -2.80 -15.04
N GLU A 310 8.87 -2.72 -15.89
CA GLU A 310 8.86 -1.97 -17.16
C GLU A 310 8.09 -2.69 -18.29
N LYS A 311 7.58 -3.91 -18.03
CA LYS A 311 6.84 -4.73 -19.01
C LYS A 311 7.67 -5.05 -20.27
N GLU A 312 8.97 -5.23 -20.13
CA GLU A 312 9.90 -5.52 -21.22
C GLU A 312 9.90 -7.00 -21.63
N LEU A 313 8.96 -7.35 -22.51
CA LEU A 313 8.69 -8.74 -22.91
C LEU A 313 9.94 -9.55 -23.34
N SER A 314 10.83 -8.98 -24.16
CA SER A 314 12.02 -9.68 -24.64
C SER A 314 12.95 -10.08 -23.49
N VAL A 315 13.21 -9.14 -22.58
CA VAL A 315 14.09 -9.35 -21.42
C VAL A 315 13.48 -10.35 -20.43
N ILE A 316 12.16 -10.27 -20.21
CA ILE A 316 11.41 -11.23 -19.40
C ILE A 316 11.59 -12.65 -19.94
N ILE A 317 11.42 -12.86 -21.25
CA ILE A 317 11.52 -14.19 -21.86
C ILE A 317 12.96 -14.71 -21.77
N GLU A 318 13.94 -13.88 -22.10
CA GLU A 318 15.37 -14.26 -22.12
C GLU A 318 15.89 -14.64 -20.73
N ASN A 319 15.40 -13.98 -19.68
CA ASN A 319 15.88 -14.15 -18.31
C ASN A 319 14.87 -14.87 -17.40
N PHE A 320 13.87 -15.55 -17.96
CA PHE A 320 12.81 -16.20 -17.16
C PHE A 320 13.34 -17.29 -16.21
N ASN A 321 14.54 -17.82 -16.43
CA ASN A 321 15.20 -18.73 -15.49
C ASN A 321 15.50 -18.06 -14.13
N GLN A 322 15.59 -16.74 -14.05
CA GLN A 322 15.79 -15.99 -12.81
C GLN A 322 14.53 -15.85 -11.97
N PHE A 323 13.35 -16.14 -12.54
CA PHE A 323 12.04 -15.94 -11.90
C PHE A 323 11.95 -16.43 -10.46
N LYS A 324 12.46 -17.64 -10.17
CA LYS A 324 12.39 -18.20 -8.82
C LYS A 324 13.26 -17.43 -7.83
N LYS A 325 14.45 -17.02 -8.26
CA LYS A 325 15.38 -16.23 -7.45
C LYS A 325 14.82 -14.84 -7.22
N ALA A 326 14.30 -14.21 -8.27
CA ALA A 326 13.68 -12.89 -8.23
C ALA A 326 12.51 -12.82 -7.25
N ILE A 327 11.60 -13.80 -7.26
CA ILE A 327 10.49 -13.81 -6.29
C ILE A 327 10.99 -13.97 -4.86
N ASN A 328 11.99 -14.82 -4.61
CA ASN A 328 12.51 -15.01 -3.26
C ASN A 328 13.21 -13.75 -2.72
N GLU A 329 13.81 -12.95 -3.60
CA GLU A 329 14.48 -11.69 -3.23
C GLU A 329 13.51 -10.51 -3.18
N HIS A 330 12.36 -10.61 -3.86
CA HIS A 330 11.37 -9.55 -3.93
C HIS A 330 9.96 -10.15 -4.08
N ASP A 331 9.35 -10.51 -2.95
CA ASP A 331 8.06 -11.19 -2.93
C ASP A 331 6.93 -10.35 -3.56
N SER A 332 7.06 -9.02 -3.56
CA SER A 332 6.08 -8.13 -4.20
C SER A 332 5.96 -8.36 -5.72
N LEU A 333 6.96 -8.98 -6.38
CA LEU A 333 6.89 -9.42 -7.78
C LEU A 333 5.71 -10.34 -8.08
N ILE A 334 5.21 -11.02 -7.06
CA ILE A 334 4.01 -11.85 -7.11
C ILE A 334 2.81 -11.03 -7.63
N SER A 335 2.70 -9.75 -7.30
CA SER A 335 1.61 -8.88 -7.78
C SER A 335 1.60 -8.71 -9.31
N TYR A 336 2.78 -8.78 -9.96
CA TYR A 336 2.92 -8.58 -11.40
C TYR A 336 2.69 -9.84 -12.24
N LEU A 337 2.44 -11.01 -11.64
CA LEU A 337 2.30 -12.25 -12.42
C LEU A 337 1.13 -12.21 -13.41
N SER A 338 0.00 -11.58 -13.05
CA SER A 338 -1.14 -11.43 -13.97
C SER A 338 -0.70 -10.65 -15.21
N ASP A 339 -0.04 -9.50 -15.01
CA ASP A 339 0.49 -8.66 -16.08
C ASP A 339 1.45 -9.42 -17.00
N VAL A 340 2.32 -10.28 -16.45
CA VAL A 340 3.22 -11.12 -17.24
C VAL A 340 2.45 -12.10 -18.12
N VAL A 341 1.44 -12.77 -17.57
CA VAL A 341 0.61 -13.72 -18.33
C VAL A 341 -0.12 -13.00 -19.45
N GLU A 342 -0.67 -11.82 -19.16
CA GLU A 342 -1.38 -10.99 -20.12
C GLU A 342 -0.46 -10.47 -21.23
N LEU A 343 0.75 -10.03 -20.91
CA LEU A 343 1.76 -9.62 -21.89
C LEU A 343 2.12 -10.77 -22.83
N LEU A 344 2.37 -11.97 -22.29
CA LEU A 344 2.64 -13.17 -23.09
C LEU A 344 1.44 -13.50 -24.00
N ARG A 345 0.21 -13.39 -23.46
CA ARG A 345 -1.03 -13.70 -24.17
C ARG A 345 -1.29 -12.75 -25.33
N ILE A 346 -1.20 -11.44 -25.11
CA ILE A 346 -1.43 -10.41 -26.15
C ILE A 346 -0.41 -10.56 -27.28
N ASN A 347 0.84 -10.88 -26.94
CA ASN A 347 1.92 -11.07 -27.91
C ASN A 347 2.02 -12.51 -28.46
N ASN A 348 1.09 -13.40 -28.10
CA ASN A 348 1.02 -14.79 -28.56
C ASN A 348 2.33 -15.59 -28.36
N ILE A 349 3.03 -15.35 -27.24
CA ILE A 349 4.32 -15.98 -26.92
C ILE A 349 4.10 -17.34 -26.25
N LYS A 350 4.22 -18.41 -27.03
CA LYS A 350 4.04 -19.77 -26.52
C LYS A 350 5.35 -20.35 -25.98
N ASN A 351 5.38 -20.64 -24.68
CA ASN A 351 6.50 -21.31 -24.03
C ASN A 351 6.00 -22.21 -22.89
N LYS A 352 6.04 -23.53 -23.12
CA LYS A 352 5.55 -24.55 -22.18
C LYS A 352 6.25 -24.48 -20.81
N ASN A 353 7.55 -24.19 -20.77
CA ASN A 353 8.30 -24.15 -19.52
C ASN A 353 7.89 -22.94 -18.68
N ILE A 354 7.79 -21.77 -19.31
CA ILE A 354 7.28 -20.54 -18.68
C ILE A 354 5.86 -20.76 -18.17
N ALA A 355 4.98 -21.34 -19.00
CA ALA A 355 3.59 -21.62 -18.62
C ALA A 355 3.50 -22.54 -17.39
N LYS A 356 4.34 -23.59 -17.31
CA LYS A 356 4.41 -24.44 -16.12
C LYS A 356 4.85 -23.67 -14.87
N ILE A 357 5.88 -22.83 -14.97
CA ILE A 357 6.38 -22.06 -13.84
C ILE A 357 5.28 -21.10 -13.32
N LEU A 358 4.65 -20.34 -14.21
CA LEU A 358 3.57 -19.40 -13.87
C LEU A 358 2.35 -20.11 -13.29
N LEU A 359 1.96 -21.27 -13.85
CA LEU A 359 0.84 -22.06 -13.34
C LEU A 359 1.10 -22.63 -11.94
N THR A 360 2.35 -22.96 -11.60
CA THR A 360 2.70 -23.47 -10.26
C THR A 360 2.50 -22.40 -9.17
N ARG A 361 2.48 -21.11 -9.56
CA ARG A 361 2.23 -19.98 -8.67
C ARG A 361 0.78 -19.49 -8.71
N HIS A 362 -0.10 -20.21 -9.40
CA HIS A 362 -1.53 -19.96 -9.35
C HIS A 362 -2.04 -20.26 -7.92
N ILE A 363 -2.42 -19.21 -7.21
CA ILE A 363 -3.22 -19.28 -5.99
C ILE A 363 -4.60 -18.83 -6.44
N GLY A 364 -5.61 -19.67 -6.25
CA GLY A 364 -6.86 -19.51 -6.98
C GLY A 364 -7.48 -18.12 -6.84
N GLY A 365 -7.98 -17.60 -7.97
CA GLY A 365 -8.39 -16.20 -8.12
C GLY A 365 -7.31 -15.23 -8.58
N LYS A 366 -6.02 -15.61 -8.58
CA LYS A 366 -4.93 -14.74 -9.04
C LYS A 366 -4.92 -14.49 -10.54
N TYR A 367 -5.24 -15.51 -11.32
CA TYR A 367 -5.40 -15.39 -12.76
C TYR A 367 -6.88 -15.42 -13.11
N ASP A 368 -7.27 -14.59 -14.07
CA ASP A 368 -8.59 -14.63 -14.64
C ASP A 368 -8.77 -15.89 -15.53
N LYS A 369 -10.01 -16.12 -16.01
CA LYS A 369 -10.32 -17.29 -16.85
C LYS A 369 -9.54 -17.30 -18.17
N LYS A 370 -9.23 -16.14 -18.75
CA LYS A 370 -8.53 -16.02 -20.04
C LYS A 370 -7.05 -16.33 -19.88
N GLU A 371 -6.42 -15.79 -18.84
CA GLU A 371 -5.04 -16.02 -18.46
C GLU A 371 -4.80 -17.49 -18.11
N LEU A 372 -5.66 -18.08 -17.25
CA LEU A 372 -5.54 -19.48 -16.88
C LEU A 372 -5.73 -20.40 -18.09
N LYS A 373 -6.67 -20.06 -18.98
CA LYS A 373 -6.89 -20.79 -20.25
C LYS A 373 -5.68 -20.69 -21.17
N TYR A 374 -5.08 -19.51 -21.27
CA TYR A 374 -3.87 -19.28 -22.05
C TYR A 374 -2.71 -20.15 -21.54
N LEU A 375 -2.44 -20.15 -20.23
CA LEU A 375 -1.38 -20.96 -19.63
C LEU A 375 -1.64 -22.45 -19.81
N ALA A 376 -2.84 -22.91 -19.44
CA ALA A 376 -3.19 -24.33 -19.48
C ALA A 376 -3.14 -24.91 -20.91
N SER A 377 -3.53 -24.13 -21.93
CA SER A 377 -3.53 -24.56 -23.33
C SER A 377 -2.16 -24.97 -23.88
N GLN A 378 -1.07 -24.54 -23.23
CA GLN A 378 0.31 -24.79 -23.66
C GLN A 378 0.92 -26.07 -23.04
N ILE A 379 0.18 -26.73 -22.15
CA ILE A 379 0.70 -27.82 -21.32
C ILE A 379 -0.09 -29.09 -21.62
N ASP A 380 0.58 -30.09 -22.22
CA ASP A 380 0.02 -31.43 -22.50
C ASP A 380 0.35 -32.47 -21.40
N ASP A 381 0.66 -32.01 -20.20
CA ASP A 381 1.07 -32.85 -19.08
C ASP A 381 -0.08 -33.01 -18.08
N PHE A 382 -0.76 -34.15 -18.16
CA PHE A 382 -1.95 -34.45 -17.38
C PHE A 382 -1.68 -34.38 -15.86
N ASP A 383 -0.61 -35.02 -15.39
CA ASP A 383 -0.31 -35.09 -13.96
C ASP A 383 0.11 -33.73 -13.41
N PHE A 384 0.81 -32.92 -14.21
CA PHE A 384 1.12 -31.55 -13.85
C PHE A 384 -0.13 -30.68 -13.68
N ILE A 385 -1.05 -30.69 -14.66
CA ILE A 385 -2.29 -29.90 -14.58
C ILE A 385 -3.14 -30.38 -13.39
N LYS A 386 -3.25 -31.71 -13.21
CA LYS A 386 -3.97 -32.32 -12.10
C LYS A 386 -3.43 -31.88 -10.74
N LYS A 387 -2.11 -31.77 -10.58
CA LYS A 387 -1.47 -31.32 -9.34
C LYS A 387 -1.79 -29.87 -9.00
N ASN A 388 -1.97 -29.01 -10.01
CA ASN A 388 -2.22 -27.58 -9.82
C ASN A 388 -3.71 -27.21 -9.76
N PHE A 389 -4.62 -28.18 -9.88
CA PHE A 389 -6.06 -27.94 -9.75
C PHE A 389 -6.45 -27.78 -8.27
N ASN A 390 -6.97 -26.60 -7.91
CA ASN A 390 -7.51 -26.30 -6.59
C ASN A 390 -9.06 -26.29 -6.62
N LYS A 391 -9.66 -27.13 -5.77
CA LYS A 391 -11.12 -27.24 -5.63
C LYS A 391 -11.75 -26.02 -4.95
N GLU A 392 -11.00 -25.29 -4.12
CA GLU A 392 -11.52 -24.16 -3.34
C GLU A 392 -11.80 -22.94 -4.23
N HIS A 393 -11.24 -22.93 -5.44
CA HIS A 393 -11.42 -21.86 -6.43
C HIS A 393 -11.98 -22.40 -7.75
N ILE A 394 -12.90 -23.37 -7.65
CA ILE A 394 -13.45 -24.12 -8.79
C ILE A 394 -14.04 -23.22 -9.88
N GLU A 395 -14.56 -22.04 -9.54
CA GLU A 395 -15.08 -21.07 -10.51
C GLU A 395 -14.03 -20.65 -11.56
N THR A 396 -12.77 -20.55 -11.14
CA THR A 396 -11.62 -20.23 -12.01
C THR A 396 -10.93 -21.50 -12.49
N ASP A 397 -10.67 -22.45 -11.58
CA ASP A 397 -9.90 -23.67 -11.84
C ASP A 397 -10.64 -24.70 -12.71
N ILE A 398 -11.92 -24.49 -13.02
CA ILE A 398 -12.67 -25.31 -13.98
C ILE A 398 -11.93 -25.43 -15.32
N ILE A 399 -11.21 -24.37 -15.73
CA ILE A 399 -10.39 -24.35 -16.94
C ILE A 399 -9.30 -25.44 -16.93
N LEU A 400 -8.77 -25.78 -15.75
CA LEU A 400 -7.79 -26.86 -15.63
C LEU A 400 -8.47 -28.23 -15.81
N LEU A 401 -9.71 -28.42 -15.34
CA LEU A 401 -10.49 -29.64 -15.62
C LEU A 401 -10.83 -29.76 -17.12
N GLU A 402 -11.23 -28.66 -17.75
CA GLU A 402 -11.43 -28.59 -19.21
C GLU A 402 -10.17 -29.04 -19.93
N ARG A 403 -9.00 -28.53 -19.52
CA ARG A 403 -7.72 -28.91 -20.10
C ARG A 403 -7.39 -30.40 -19.88
N LEU A 404 -7.62 -30.94 -18.69
CA LEU A 404 -7.45 -32.37 -18.43
C LEU A 404 -8.33 -33.22 -19.36
N ALA A 405 -9.58 -32.82 -19.58
CA ALA A 405 -10.49 -33.54 -20.47
C ALA A 405 -10.10 -33.42 -21.95
N GLN A 406 -9.48 -32.31 -22.36
CA GLN A 406 -8.90 -32.17 -23.70
C GLN A 406 -7.70 -33.11 -23.91
N ILE A 407 -6.88 -33.34 -22.86
CA ILE A 407 -5.73 -34.25 -22.91
C ILE A 407 -6.20 -35.72 -22.88
N ASP A 408 -7.01 -36.09 -21.88
CA ASP A 408 -7.54 -37.45 -21.72
C ASP A 408 -8.88 -37.42 -20.96
N LYS A 409 -9.98 -37.53 -21.72
CA LYS A 409 -11.35 -37.53 -21.19
C LYS A 409 -11.59 -38.61 -20.13
N ASN A 410 -11.03 -39.80 -20.30
CA ASN A 410 -11.30 -40.92 -19.39
C ASN A 410 -10.56 -40.73 -18.06
N LYS A 411 -9.30 -40.29 -18.11
CA LYS A 411 -8.54 -39.96 -16.89
C LYS A 411 -9.13 -38.75 -16.17
N ALA A 412 -9.57 -37.72 -16.89
CA ALA A 412 -10.22 -36.56 -16.30
C ALA A 412 -11.52 -36.96 -15.57
N LEU A 413 -12.35 -37.80 -16.19
CA LEU A 413 -13.55 -38.34 -15.56
C LEU A 413 -13.23 -39.19 -14.31
N SER A 414 -12.19 -40.02 -14.38
CA SER A 414 -11.73 -40.80 -13.22
C SER A 414 -11.28 -39.89 -12.07
N PHE A 415 -10.51 -38.84 -12.38
CA PHE A 415 -10.07 -37.85 -11.40
C PHE A 415 -11.25 -37.18 -10.69
N VAL A 416 -12.22 -36.68 -11.45
CA VAL A 416 -13.42 -36.02 -10.89
C VAL A 416 -14.27 -36.98 -10.06
N ASN A 417 -14.42 -38.24 -10.50
CA ASN A 417 -15.18 -39.24 -9.75
C ASN A 417 -14.53 -39.63 -8.41
N ASN A 418 -13.20 -39.60 -8.34
CA ASN A 418 -12.46 -39.97 -7.14
C ASN A 418 -12.38 -38.84 -6.10
N LYS A 419 -12.67 -37.59 -6.50
CA LYS A 419 -12.57 -36.39 -5.66
C LYS A 419 -13.95 -36.06 -5.07
N LYS A 420 -14.29 -36.72 -3.95
CA LYS A 420 -15.62 -36.68 -3.30
C LYS A 420 -16.03 -35.30 -2.76
N ASP A 421 -15.04 -34.45 -2.54
CA ASP A 421 -15.13 -33.10 -1.99
C ASP A 421 -15.24 -31.99 -3.06
N LEU A 422 -15.34 -32.35 -4.35
CA LEU A 422 -15.63 -31.38 -5.43
C LEU A 422 -17.05 -30.82 -5.37
N LEU A 423 -17.99 -31.57 -4.80
CA LEU A 423 -19.32 -31.08 -4.55
C LEU A 423 -19.24 -30.22 -3.27
N GLY A 424 -19.07 -28.91 -3.47
CA GLY A 424 -18.96 -27.92 -2.40
C GLY A 424 -20.23 -27.82 -1.54
N ARG A 425 -20.14 -27.05 -0.45
CA ARG A 425 -21.30 -26.80 0.43
C ARG A 425 -22.31 -25.86 -0.22
N HIS A 426 -21.84 -24.98 -1.10
CA HIS A 426 -22.65 -23.97 -1.76
C HIS A 426 -22.87 -24.31 -3.24
N TRP A 427 -23.97 -23.85 -3.83
CA TRP A 427 -24.32 -24.17 -5.21
C TRP A 427 -23.35 -23.53 -6.22
N SER A 428 -22.76 -22.38 -5.89
CA SER A 428 -21.77 -21.68 -6.74
C SER A 428 -20.56 -22.54 -7.05
N ASP A 429 -20.17 -23.44 -6.15
CA ASP A 429 -19.06 -24.37 -6.36
C ASP A 429 -19.44 -25.53 -7.28
N VAL A 430 -20.74 -25.88 -7.30
CA VAL A 430 -21.26 -27.05 -8.00
C VAL A 430 -21.62 -26.73 -9.46
N ILE A 431 -22.13 -25.52 -9.74
CA ILE A 431 -22.53 -25.12 -11.09
C ILE A 431 -21.38 -25.18 -12.12
N PRO A 432 -20.17 -24.65 -11.86
CA PRO A 432 -19.04 -24.76 -12.79
C PRO A 432 -18.72 -26.21 -13.17
N LEU A 433 -18.76 -27.12 -12.20
CA LEU A 433 -18.50 -28.55 -12.42
C LEU A 433 -19.53 -29.19 -13.37
N PHE A 434 -20.81 -28.84 -13.22
CA PHE A 434 -21.87 -29.38 -14.09
C PHE A 434 -21.87 -28.75 -15.48
N ASN A 435 -21.47 -27.49 -15.61
CA ASN A 435 -21.22 -26.89 -16.93
C ASN A 435 -20.08 -27.59 -17.66
N PHE A 436 -18.97 -27.88 -16.97
CA PHE A 436 -17.90 -28.72 -17.50
C PHE A 436 -18.41 -30.12 -17.92
N PHE A 437 -19.21 -30.78 -17.08
CA PHE A 437 -19.73 -32.08 -17.45
C PHE A 437 -20.60 -32.04 -18.71
N LYS A 438 -21.44 -31.00 -18.83
CA LYS A 438 -22.32 -30.80 -20.00
C LYS A 438 -21.52 -30.54 -21.27
N GLU A 439 -20.39 -29.86 -21.17
CA GLU A 439 -19.55 -29.55 -22.33
C GLU A 439 -18.72 -30.76 -22.81
N TYR A 440 -18.20 -31.57 -21.89
CA TYR A 440 -17.21 -32.60 -22.22
C TYR A 440 -17.73 -34.04 -22.21
N TYR A 441 -18.87 -34.31 -21.57
CA TYR A 441 -19.39 -35.66 -21.33
C TYR A 441 -20.85 -35.84 -21.71
N SER A 442 -21.27 -37.10 -21.85
CA SER A 442 -22.63 -37.45 -22.20
C SER A 442 -23.60 -37.23 -21.04
N THR A 443 -24.88 -37.05 -21.36
CA THR A 443 -25.96 -36.96 -20.37
C THR A 443 -26.02 -38.19 -19.46
N GLN A 444 -25.64 -39.37 -19.95
CA GLN A 444 -25.57 -40.59 -19.14
C GLN A 444 -24.51 -40.48 -18.03
N ILE A 445 -23.36 -39.88 -18.31
CA ILE A 445 -22.30 -39.66 -17.31
C ILE A 445 -22.79 -38.69 -16.23
N ILE A 446 -23.47 -37.60 -16.63
CA ILE A 446 -24.05 -36.63 -15.70
C ILE A 446 -25.07 -37.29 -14.78
N ARG A 447 -25.99 -38.08 -15.34
CA ARG A 447 -26.99 -38.83 -14.55
C ARG A 447 -26.32 -39.77 -13.56
N ASN A 448 -25.34 -40.56 -14.02
CA ASN A 448 -24.61 -41.49 -13.16
C ASN A 448 -23.88 -40.74 -12.03
N TYR A 449 -23.30 -39.57 -12.30
CA TYR A 449 -22.62 -38.75 -11.30
C TYR A 449 -23.58 -38.23 -10.21
N VAL A 450 -24.76 -37.72 -10.60
CA VAL A 450 -25.81 -37.27 -9.66
C VAL A 450 -26.30 -38.44 -8.81
N LEU A 451 -26.58 -39.59 -9.41
CA LEU A 451 -27.11 -40.77 -8.70
C LEU A 451 -26.11 -41.34 -7.69
N ARG A 452 -24.81 -41.34 -8.01
CA ARG A 452 -23.74 -41.74 -7.07
C ARG A 452 -23.64 -40.81 -5.87
N ASN A 453 -23.95 -39.53 -6.04
CA ASN A 453 -23.86 -38.48 -5.02
C ASN A 453 -25.24 -38.03 -4.51
N LYS A 454 -26.22 -38.94 -4.54
CA LYS A 454 -27.65 -38.64 -4.31
C LYS A 454 -27.96 -37.86 -3.03
N GLU A 455 -27.21 -38.06 -1.95
CA GLU A 455 -27.50 -37.43 -0.66
C GLU A 455 -27.38 -35.89 -0.73
N ILE A 456 -26.40 -35.37 -1.48
CA ILE A 456 -26.18 -33.92 -1.65
C ILE A 456 -27.36 -33.29 -2.39
N PHE A 457 -27.86 -33.97 -3.42
CA PHE A 457 -28.98 -33.48 -4.23
C PHE A 457 -30.33 -33.78 -3.60
N ARG A 458 -30.43 -34.49 -2.47
CA ARG A 458 -31.74 -34.76 -1.87
C ARG A 458 -32.28 -33.54 -1.12
N THR A 459 -31.42 -32.86 -0.37
CA THR A 459 -31.81 -31.88 0.65
C THR A 459 -31.76 -30.42 0.18
N SER A 460 -31.04 -30.10 -0.90
CA SER A 460 -30.87 -28.71 -1.36
C SER A 460 -31.82 -28.33 -2.51
N SER A 461 -32.92 -27.64 -2.21
CA SER A 461 -33.85 -27.08 -3.20
C SER A 461 -33.21 -25.95 -4.02
N HIS A 462 -32.38 -25.12 -3.39
CA HIS A 462 -31.63 -24.05 -4.06
C HIS A 462 -30.67 -24.58 -5.11
N LEU A 463 -29.86 -25.60 -4.77
CA LEU A 463 -28.94 -26.22 -5.75
C LEU A 463 -29.69 -26.78 -6.96
N LYS A 464 -30.83 -27.46 -6.74
CA LYS A 464 -31.68 -27.98 -7.84
C LYS A 464 -32.19 -26.86 -8.75
N LYS A 465 -32.56 -25.71 -8.17
CA LYS A 465 -33.00 -24.54 -8.92
C LYS A 465 -31.88 -24.01 -9.82
N HIS A 466 -30.68 -23.78 -9.27
CA HIS A 466 -29.53 -23.30 -10.05
C HIS A 466 -29.09 -24.31 -11.12
N LEU A 467 -29.07 -25.61 -10.81
CA LEU A 467 -28.78 -26.66 -11.81
C LEU A 467 -29.81 -26.66 -12.96
N LYS A 468 -31.08 -26.41 -12.65
CA LYS A 468 -32.13 -26.28 -13.67
C LYS A 468 -31.93 -25.03 -14.51
N ASP A 469 -31.76 -23.88 -13.86
CA ASP A 469 -31.78 -22.57 -14.52
C ASP A 469 -30.49 -22.30 -15.30
N GLU A 470 -29.33 -22.72 -14.77
CA GLU A 470 -28.01 -22.44 -15.35
C GLU A 470 -27.45 -23.61 -16.16
N CYS A 471 -27.69 -24.86 -15.72
CA CYS A 471 -27.16 -26.04 -16.43
C CYS A 471 -28.21 -26.74 -17.30
N GLY A 472 -29.52 -26.51 -17.08
CA GLY A 472 -30.60 -27.26 -17.74
C GLY A 472 -30.80 -28.68 -17.18
N ILE A 473 -30.38 -28.91 -15.93
CA ILE A 473 -30.43 -30.20 -15.24
C ILE A 473 -31.55 -30.18 -14.20
N PHE A 474 -32.57 -31.01 -14.43
CA PHE A 474 -33.76 -31.12 -13.61
C PHE A 474 -33.62 -32.34 -12.71
N ILE A 475 -33.60 -32.12 -11.40
CA ILE A 475 -33.53 -33.17 -10.40
C ILE A 475 -34.83 -33.16 -9.59
N SER A 476 -35.59 -34.24 -9.66
CA SER A 476 -36.82 -34.43 -8.89
C SER A 476 -36.76 -35.70 -8.05
N GLN A 477 -37.66 -35.82 -7.06
CA GLN A 477 -37.82 -37.01 -6.24
C GLN A 477 -39.18 -37.62 -6.50
N ARG A 478 -39.23 -38.91 -6.83
CA ARG A 478 -40.46 -39.71 -6.87
C ARG A 478 -40.20 -41.02 -6.14
N GLU A 479 -41.06 -41.37 -5.20
CA GLU A 479 -41.00 -42.64 -4.45
C GLU A 479 -39.63 -42.93 -3.81
N GLY A 480 -38.96 -41.89 -3.28
CA GLY A 480 -37.64 -42.01 -2.64
C GLY A 480 -36.43 -42.08 -3.59
N ASN A 481 -36.68 -42.17 -4.90
CA ASN A 481 -35.67 -42.19 -5.95
C ASN A 481 -35.45 -40.80 -6.57
N LEU A 482 -34.19 -40.48 -6.89
CA LEU A 482 -33.86 -39.28 -7.67
C LEU A 482 -34.07 -39.55 -9.16
N ILE A 483 -34.84 -38.69 -9.81
CA ILE A 483 -35.01 -38.66 -11.26
C ILE A 483 -34.22 -37.47 -11.80
N VAL A 484 -33.38 -37.72 -12.80
CA VAL A 484 -32.49 -36.72 -13.43
C VAL A 484 -32.82 -36.58 -14.91
N GLU A 485 -33.42 -35.45 -15.27
CA GLU A 485 -33.74 -35.05 -16.64
C GLU A 485 -32.78 -33.94 -17.08
N ILE A 486 -32.24 -34.02 -18.29
CA ILE A 486 -31.27 -33.03 -18.80
C ILE A 486 -31.81 -32.52 -20.12
N LYS A 487 -32.07 -31.21 -20.22
CA LYS A 487 -32.48 -30.58 -21.47
C LYS A 487 -31.23 -30.21 -22.25
N ASN A 488 -31.09 -30.75 -23.46
CA ASN A 488 -30.11 -30.24 -24.41
C ASN A 488 -30.60 -28.86 -24.88
N GLN A 489 -29.84 -27.80 -24.62
CA GLN A 489 -29.95 -26.62 -25.46
C GLN A 489 -29.37 -27.03 -26.82
N THR A 490 -30.23 -27.13 -27.83
CA THR A 490 -29.81 -27.12 -29.23
C THR A 490 -28.87 -25.92 -29.41
N LYS A 491 -27.60 -26.18 -29.73
CA LYS A 491 -26.71 -25.15 -30.28
C LYS A 491 -27.43 -24.58 -31.50
N ASN A 492 -27.84 -23.32 -31.44
CA ASN A 492 -28.22 -22.60 -32.65
C ASN A 492 -27.01 -22.64 -33.59
N GLU A 493 -27.21 -23.31 -34.73
CA GLU A 493 -26.40 -23.17 -35.93
C GLU A 493 -26.48 -21.71 -36.39
N GLN A 494 -25.61 -20.85 -35.86
CA GLN A 494 -25.22 -19.61 -36.51
C GLN A 494 -23.72 -19.41 -36.33
N ARG A 495 -22.97 -20.09 -37.19
CA ARG A 495 -21.65 -19.67 -37.67
C ARG A 495 -21.58 -20.00 -39.16
N ILE A 496 -21.94 -19.02 -39.98
CA ILE A 496 -21.23 -18.74 -41.24
C ILE A 496 -20.25 -17.63 -40.89
#